data_AF-A0A9D4L393-F1
#
_entry.id   AF-A0A9D4L393-F1
#
_cell.length_a   1.000
_cell.length_b   1.000
_cell.length_c   1.000
_cell.angle_alpha   90.00
_cell.angle_beta   90.00
_cell.angle_gamma   90.00
#
_symmetry.space_group_name_H-M   'P 1'
#
loop_
_entity.id
_entity.type
_entity.pdbx_description
1 polymer ?
#
loop_
_entity_poly.entity_id
_entity_poly.type
_entity_poly.pdbx_seq_one_letter_code
_entity_poly.pdbx_strand_id
1 'polypeptide(L)'
;MGRLHRRSYHVQCPNHIWHVDTNHKLIRWGFIIFGGIDGFSRLVTALRCLDNNRSYSLLQVFVEATRKYGAPRCVRTDMGLENIQIAEYMHEKRGGRGILTGKSTHNQRIERLWRDVYDGVLFHYYSLFGFMEDEHILDVLNPVHLYALHFVYMHKINEKLFIWREPGLHSEFER
;
A
#
# COMPACT_ATOMS: atom_id res chain seq x y z
N MET A 1 -3.49 -18.65 30.03
CA MET A 1 -2.99 -17.92 28.85
C MET A 1 -3.63 -18.49 27.59
N GLY A 2 -4.61 -17.80 27.00
CA GLY A 2 -5.26 -18.24 25.77
C GLY A 2 -4.40 -17.92 24.55
N ARG A 3 -3.84 -18.93 23.90
CA ARG A 3 -3.15 -18.79 22.62
C ARG A 3 -4.18 -18.38 21.56
N LEU A 4 -4.01 -17.20 20.94
CA LEU A 4 -4.85 -16.76 19.83
C LEU A 4 -4.83 -17.82 18.72
N HIS A 5 -5.94 -18.56 18.57
CA HIS A 5 -6.13 -19.46 17.44
C HIS A 5 -6.17 -18.63 16.18
N ARG A 6 -5.16 -18.82 15.31
CA ARG A 6 -5.09 -18.15 14.02
C ARG A 6 -6.28 -18.60 13.19
N ARG A 7 -7.25 -17.71 12.95
CA ARG A 7 -8.41 -18.01 12.08
C ARG A 7 -7.88 -18.46 10.72
N SER A 8 -8.36 -19.61 10.22
CA SER A 8 -8.01 -20.09 8.89
C SER A 8 -8.51 -19.06 7.86
N TYR A 9 -7.57 -18.42 7.16
CA TYR A 9 -7.90 -17.49 6.08
C TYR A 9 -7.98 -18.29 4.78
N HIS A 10 -9.18 -18.40 4.21
CA HIS A 10 -9.44 -19.12 2.98
C HIS A 10 -10.06 -18.20 1.92
N VAL A 11 -9.48 -18.23 0.71
CA VAL A 11 -10.00 -17.61 -0.51
C VAL A 11 -10.00 -18.68 -1.58
N GLN A 12 -11.00 -18.68 -2.45
CA GLN A 12 -11.25 -19.82 -3.34
C GLN A 12 -10.25 -19.94 -4.49
N CYS A 13 -9.72 -18.81 -5.01
CA CYS A 13 -8.83 -18.79 -6.17
C CYS A 13 -8.08 -17.45 -6.28
N PRO A 14 -7.00 -17.38 -7.10
CA PRO A 14 -6.36 -16.11 -7.44
C PRO A 14 -7.35 -15.11 -8.04
N ASN A 15 -7.11 -13.82 -7.81
CA ASN A 15 -7.93 -12.71 -8.31
C ASN A 15 -9.38 -12.71 -7.82
N HIS A 16 -9.66 -13.46 -6.75
CA HIS A 16 -10.99 -13.46 -6.14
C HIS A 16 -11.17 -12.25 -5.22
N ILE A 17 -10.29 -12.11 -4.21
CA ILE A 17 -10.34 -11.00 -3.26
C ILE A 17 -8.99 -10.32 -3.24
N TRP A 18 -8.94 -9.07 -3.65
CA TRP A 18 -7.82 -8.20 -3.34
C TRP A 18 -8.09 -7.48 -2.03
N HIS A 19 -7.08 -7.34 -1.21
CA HIS A 19 -7.11 -6.44 -0.08
C HIS A 19 -6.35 -5.18 -0.45
N VAL A 20 -6.95 -4.02 -0.23
CA VAL A 20 -6.33 -2.73 -0.44
C VAL A 20 -6.38 -1.92 0.85
N ASP A 21 -5.37 -1.07 1.03
CA ASP A 21 -5.19 -0.26 2.24
C ASP A 21 -4.14 0.83 1.98
N THR A 22 -4.09 1.81 2.87
CA THR A 22 -3.08 2.86 2.90
C THR A 22 -2.24 2.75 4.16
N ASN A 23 -0.92 2.84 4.01
CA ASN A 23 0.02 2.82 5.11
C ASN A 23 0.52 4.23 5.40
N HIS A 24 0.38 4.64 6.67
CA HIS A 24 0.69 5.99 7.14
C HIS A 24 2.01 6.07 7.94
N LYS A 25 2.91 5.08 7.83
CA LYS A 25 4.18 5.07 8.59
C LYS A 25 5.07 6.29 8.31
N LEU A 26 4.97 6.87 7.11
CA LEU A 26 5.72 8.08 6.71
C LEU A 26 4.85 9.35 6.65
N ILE A 27 3.64 9.32 7.23
CA ILE A 27 2.68 10.43 7.12
C ILE A 27 3.19 11.73 7.74
N ARG A 28 4.09 11.65 8.73
CA ARG A 28 4.77 12.80 9.33
C ARG A 28 5.49 13.66 8.29
N TRP A 29 6.04 13.02 7.26
CA TRP A 29 6.75 13.68 6.17
C TRP A 29 5.89 13.82 4.90
N GLY A 30 4.57 13.58 5.01
CA GLY A 30 3.62 13.72 3.90
C GLY A 30 3.58 12.56 2.91
N PHE A 31 4.25 11.43 3.18
CA PHE A 31 4.22 10.27 2.30
C PHE A 31 3.20 9.23 2.76
N ILE A 32 2.41 8.71 1.82
CA ILE A 32 1.39 7.69 2.03
C ILE A 32 1.66 6.54 1.08
N ILE A 33 1.66 5.29 1.56
CA ILE A 33 1.86 4.13 0.69
C ILE A 33 0.52 3.45 0.44
N PHE A 34 0.05 3.45 -0.80
CA PHE A 34 -1.09 2.64 -1.21
C PHE A 34 -0.63 1.23 -1.58
N GLY A 35 -1.33 0.22 -1.06
CA GLY A 35 -1.00 -1.18 -1.26
C GLY A 35 -2.20 -2.01 -1.68
N GLY A 36 -1.94 -3.04 -2.47
CA GLY A 36 -2.90 -4.04 -2.90
C GLY A 36 -2.27 -5.43 -2.89
N ILE A 37 -2.96 -6.43 -2.34
CA ILE A 37 -2.49 -7.82 -2.30
C ILE A 37 -3.61 -8.80 -2.60
N ASP A 38 -3.33 -9.78 -3.44
CA ASP A 38 -4.24 -10.90 -3.67
C ASP A 38 -4.31 -11.82 -2.44
N GLY A 39 -5.53 -12.07 -1.97
CA GLY A 39 -5.77 -12.86 -0.76
C GLY A 39 -5.36 -14.33 -0.87
N PHE A 40 -5.35 -14.88 -2.10
CA PHE A 40 -5.01 -16.27 -2.39
C PHE A 40 -3.51 -16.44 -2.68
N SER A 41 -3.01 -15.81 -3.75
CA SER A 41 -1.65 -16.01 -4.26
C SER A 41 -0.59 -15.22 -3.50
N ARG A 42 -1.00 -14.21 -2.72
CA ARG A 42 -0.11 -13.23 -2.06
C ARG A 42 0.66 -12.34 -3.02
N LEU A 43 0.32 -12.35 -4.30
CA LEU A 43 0.83 -11.39 -5.27
C LEU A 43 0.47 -9.97 -4.82
N VAL A 44 1.49 -9.12 -4.69
CA VAL A 44 1.31 -7.69 -4.43
C VAL A 44 0.90 -7.02 -5.74
N THR A 45 -0.38 -6.66 -5.85
CA THR A 45 -0.98 -6.14 -7.08
C THR A 45 -0.73 -4.65 -7.25
N ALA A 46 -0.61 -3.92 -6.15
CA ALA A 46 -0.28 -2.50 -6.11
C ALA A 46 0.66 -2.21 -4.94
N LEU A 47 1.63 -1.33 -5.15
CA LEU A 47 2.49 -0.77 -4.10
C LEU A 47 3.07 0.54 -4.63
N ARG A 48 2.60 1.68 -4.12
CA ARG A 48 3.00 3.01 -4.60
C ARG A 48 3.01 4.03 -3.48
N CYS A 49 4.02 4.87 -3.45
CA CYS A 49 4.10 6.05 -2.61
C CYS A 49 3.40 7.24 -3.29
N LEU A 50 2.56 7.92 -2.53
CA LEU A 50 1.73 9.06 -2.89
C LEU A 50 1.97 10.21 -1.91
N ASP A 51 1.72 11.43 -2.36
CA ASP A 51 1.78 12.67 -1.55
C ASP A 51 0.42 13.03 -0.90
N ASN A 52 -0.64 12.26 -1.18
CA ASN A 52 -1.97 12.51 -0.68
C ASN A 52 -2.81 11.22 -0.60
N ASN A 53 -3.88 11.26 0.20
CA ASN A 53 -4.84 10.16 0.34
C ASN A 53 -6.16 10.41 -0.42
N ARG A 54 -6.13 11.15 -1.53
CA ARG A 54 -7.36 11.44 -2.28
C ARG A 54 -7.82 10.17 -2.98
N SER A 55 -9.13 9.97 -2.99
CA SER A 55 -9.75 8.81 -3.62
C SER A 55 -9.40 8.65 -5.11
N TYR A 56 -9.20 9.77 -5.81
CA TYR A 56 -8.81 9.75 -7.21
C TYR A 56 -7.40 9.18 -7.40
N SER A 57 -6.46 9.58 -6.55
CA SER A 57 -5.09 9.09 -6.60
C SER A 57 -5.03 7.60 -6.28
N LEU A 58 -5.77 7.13 -5.26
CA LEU A 58 -5.85 5.70 -4.95
C LEU A 58 -6.48 4.91 -6.11
N LEU A 59 -7.55 5.43 -6.71
CA LEU A 59 -8.20 4.82 -7.86
C LEU A 59 -7.24 4.67 -9.04
N GLN A 60 -6.43 5.68 -9.36
CA GLN A 60 -5.48 5.60 -10.47
C GLN A 60 -4.52 4.41 -10.31
N VAL A 61 -3.93 4.25 -9.12
CA VAL A 61 -3.04 3.13 -8.82
C VAL A 61 -3.79 1.80 -8.90
N PHE A 62 -5.01 1.75 -8.37
CA PHE A 62 -5.84 0.56 -8.41
C PHE A 62 -6.18 0.14 -9.85
N VAL A 63 -6.60 1.08 -10.71
CA VAL A 63 -6.93 0.82 -12.12
C VAL A 63 -5.72 0.39 -12.93
N GLU A 64 -4.54 0.93 -12.66
CA GLU A 64 -3.31 0.45 -13.28
C GLU A 64 -3.02 -1.02 -12.90
N ALA A 65 -3.21 -1.38 -11.63
CA ALA A 65 -3.08 -2.76 -11.18
C ALA A 65 -4.11 -3.69 -11.84
N THR A 66 -5.37 -3.26 -11.98
CA THR A 66 -6.40 -4.07 -12.66
C THR A 66 -6.15 -4.21 -14.16
N ARG A 67 -5.50 -3.24 -14.80
CA ARG A 67 -5.04 -3.38 -16.20
C ARG A 67 -3.93 -4.44 -16.34
N LYS A 68 -3.01 -4.54 -15.37
CA LYS A 68 -1.92 -5.52 -15.38
C LYS A 68 -2.39 -6.94 -15.02
N TYR A 69 -3.22 -7.08 -13.99
CA TYR A 69 -3.55 -8.40 -13.42
C TYR A 69 -5.02 -8.83 -13.62
N GLY A 70 -5.83 -7.99 -14.27
CA GLY A 70 -7.27 -8.14 -14.37
C GLY A 70 -7.98 -7.68 -13.09
N ALA A 71 -9.18 -7.08 -13.23
CA ALA A 71 -9.95 -6.64 -12.07
C ALA A 71 -10.40 -7.83 -11.19
N PRO A 72 -10.25 -7.76 -9.86
CA PRO A 72 -10.66 -8.85 -8.98
C PRO A 72 -12.17 -9.08 -9.00
N ARG A 73 -12.62 -10.21 -8.45
CA ARG A 73 -14.06 -10.43 -8.22
C ARG A 73 -14.59 -9.53 -7.12
N CYS A 74 -13.75 -9.24 -6.14
CA CYS A 74 -14.10 -8.44 -4.98
C CYS A 74 -12.86 -7.71 -4.43
N VAL A 75 -13.07 -6.51 -3.89
CA VAL A 75 -12.05 -5.79 -3.12
C VAL A 75 -12.51 -5.69 -1.67
N ARG A 76 -11.61 -6.03 -0.75
CA ARG A 76 -11.75 -5.74 0.66
C ARG A 76 -10.98 -4.46 0.99
N THR A 77 -11.67 -3.54 1.61
CA THR A 77 -11.15 -2.25 2.08
C THR A 77 -11.87 -1.86 3.38
N ASP A 78 -11.33 -0.91 4.12
CA ASP A 78 -12.05 -0.30 5.22
C ASP A 78 -13.14 0.67 4.71
N MET A 79 -13.86 1.31 5.64
CA MET A 79 -14.89 2.31 5.32
C MET A 79 -14.34 3.75 5.24
N GLY A 80 -13.13 3.91 4.69
CA GLY A 80 -12.51 5.21 4.45
C GLY A 80 -13.10 5.95 3.23
N LEU A 81 -13.20 7.27 3.31
CA LEU A 81 -13.64 8.12 2.19
C LEU A 81 -12.65 8.10 1.02
N GLU A 82 -11.37 7.85 1.31
CA GLU A 82 -10.32 7.63 0.31
C GLU A 82 -10.63 6.43 -0.60
N ASN A 83 -11.42 5.46 -0.14
CA ASN A 83 -11.72 4.24 -0.90
C ASN A 83 -13.01 4.36 -1.73
N ILE A 84 -13.72 5.50 -1.67
CA ILE A 84 -15.04 5.66 -2.30
C ILE A 84 -15.01 5.42 -3.81
N GLN A 85 -14.00 5.96 -4.51
CA GLN A 85 -13.93 5.81 -5.96
C GLN A 85 -13.50 4.40 -6.40
N ILE A 86 -12.71 3.69 -5.57
CA ILE A 86 -12.44 2.25 -5.78
C ILE A 86 -13.76 1.46 -5.62
N ALA A 87 -14.57 1.82 -4.63
CA ALA A 87 -15.87 1.19 -4.42
C ALA A 87 -16.84 1.42 -5.59
N GLU A 88 -16.91 2.64 -6.10
CA GLU A 88 -17.69 2.99 -7.30
C GLU A 88 -17.23 2.20 -8.53
N TYR A 89 -15.91 2.17 -8.79
CA TYR A 89 -15.33 1.41 -9.90
C TYR A 89 -15.66 -0.08 -9.81
N MET A 90 -15.55 -0.69 -8.63
CA MET A 90 -15.87 -2.10 -8.43
C MET A 90 -17.37 -2.38 -8.52
N HIS A 91 -18.22 -1.44 -8.10
CA HIS A 91 -19.66 -1.53 -8.27
C HIS A 91 -20.03 -1.55 -9.75
N GLU A 92 -19.42 -0.69 -10.57
CA GLU A 92 -19.62 -0.68 -12.02
C GLU A 92 -19.15 -2.00 -12.67
N LYS A 93 -17.99 -2.53 -12.27
CA LYS A 93 -17.40 -3.73 -12.88
C LYS A 93 -18.00 -5.05 -12.41
N ARG A 94 -18.45 -5.15 -11.15
CA ARG A 94 -18.82 -6.42 -10.48
C ARG A 94 -20.17 -6.35 -9.75
N GLY A 95 -20.86 -5.22 -9.76
CA GLY A 95 -22.09 -4.98 -9.01
C GLY A 95 -21.87 -4.87 -7.50
N GLY A 96 -22.96 -4.86 -6.72
CA GLY A 96 -22.94 -4.67 -5.25
C GLY A 96 -22.13 -5.68 -4.44
N ARG A 97 -21.72 -6.81 -5.02
CA ARG A 97 -20.85 -7.82 -4.37
C ARG A 97 -19.35 -7.58 -4.62
N GLY A 98 -19.01 -6.57 -5.41
CA GLY A 98 -17.62 -6.22 -5.75
C GLY A 98 -16.83 -5.62 -4.60
N ILE A 99 -17.46 -5.25 -3.49
CA ILE A 99 -16.84 -4.63 -2.33
C ILE A 99 -17.23 -5.35 -1.04
N LEU A 100 -16.22 -5.63 -0.21
CA LEU A 100 -16.38 -6.11 1.16
C LEU A 100 -15.80 -5.07 2.11
N THR A 101 -16.67 -4.25 2.70
CA THR A 101 -16.30 -3.38 3.81
C THR A 101 -16.30 -4.16 5.12
N GLY A 102 -15.34 -3.89 5.99
CA GLY A 102 -15.26 -4.52 7.30
C GLY A 102 -14.15 -3.91 8.16
N LYS A 103 -14.12 -4.27 9.45
CA LYS A 103 -13.08 -3.79 10.37
C LYS A 103 -11.68 -4.21 9.88
N SER A 104 -10.69 -3.32 10.02
CA SER A 104 -9.28 -3.53 9.65
C SER A 104 -8.73 -4.88 10.12
N THR A 105 -9.14 -5.35 11.30
CA THR A 105 -8.79 -6.67 11.90
C THR A 105 -9.05 -7.90 11.01
N HIS A 106 -9.82 -7.77 9.92
CA HIS A 106 -10.04 -8.82 8.93
C HIS A 106 -9.10 -8.75 7.73
N ASN A 107 -8.28 -7.72 7.62
CA ASN A 107 -7.34 -7.46 6.54
C ASN A 107 -5.93 -8.03 6.85
N GLN A 108 -5.89 -9.25 7.39
CA GLN A 108 -4.66 -9.89 7.84
C GLN A 108 -3.59 -10.04 6.74
N ARG A 109 -4.01 -10.04 5.47
CA ARG A 109 -3.09 -10.18 4.33
C ARG A 109 -2.32 -8.88 4.10
N ILE A 110 -2.99 -7.73 4.12
CA ILE A 110 -2.32 -6.45 3.96
C ILE A 110 -1.56 -6.05 5.23
N GLU A 111 -2.08 -6.37 6.42
CA GLU A 111 -1.38 -6.11 7.68
C GLU A 111 -0.04 -6.87 7.77
N ARG A 112 0.04 -8.07 7.19
CA ARG A 112 1.30 -8.78 7.04
C ARG A 112 2.19 -8.12 6.00
N LEU A 113 1.66 -7.76 4.83
CA LEU A 113 2.39 -7.05 3.79
C LEU A 113 3.05 -5.77 4.36
N TRP A 114 2.33 -5.03 5.21
CA TRP A 114 2.85 -3.80 5.80
C TRP A 114 4.04 -4.00 6.73
N ARG A 115 4.14 -5.15 7.40
CA ARG A 115 5.34 -5.47 8.18
C ARG A 115 6.52 -5.73 7.25
N ASP A 116 6.32 -6.55 6.21
CA ASP A 116 7.38 -6.91 5.27
C ASP A 116 7.87 -5.68 4.47
N VAL A 117 6.96 -4.78 4.05
CA VAL A 117 7.28 -3.53 3.35
C VAL A 117 7.98 -2.52 4.27
N TYR A 118 7.59 -2.47 5.55
CA TYR A 118 8.25 -1.59 6.50
C TYR A 118 9.70 -2.03 6.71
N ASP A 119 9.92 -3.30 7.03
CA ASP A 119 11.26 -3.83 7.28
C ASP A 119 12.13 -3.78 6.03
N GLY A 120 11.56 -4.06 4.84
CA GLY A 120 12.30 -4.12 3.59
C GLY A 120 12.55 -2.77 2.90
N VAL A 121 11.72 -1.75 3.15
CA VAL A 121 11.80 -0.46 2.43
C VAL A 121 11.62 0.73 3.36
N LEU A 122 10.49 0.82 4.07
CA LEU A 122 10.10 2.09 4.71
C LEU A 122 10.93 2.42 5.95
N PHE A 123 11.49 1.43 6.64
CA PHE A 123 12.32 1.65 7.83
C PHE A 123 13.53 2.52 7.51
N HIS A 124 14.17 2.29 6.36
CA HIS A 124 15.30 3.11 5.91
C HIS A 124 14.92 4.59 5.79
N TYR A 125 13.81 4.90 5.11
CA TYR A 125 13.34 6.28 4.95
C TYR A 125 12.83 6.88 6.25
N TYR A 126 12.16 6.08 7.08
CA TYR A 126 11.72 6.51 8.41
C TYR A 126 12.90 6.96 9.27
N SER A 127 13.97 6.16 9.33
CA SER A 127 15.18 6.49 10.07
C SER A 127 15.94 7.67 9.45
N LEU A 128 16.04 7.73 8.12
CA LEU A 128 16.72 8.81 7.41
C LEU A 128 16.03 10.16 7.66
N PHE A 129 14.71 10.22 7.51
CA PHE A 129 13.98 11.47 7.71
C PHE A 129 13.95 11.90 9.18
N GLY A 130 13.88 10.94 10.12
CA GLY A 130 14.04 11.21 11.54
C GLY A 130 15.40 11.82 11.85
N PHE A 131 16.49 11.24 11.32
CA PHE A 131 17.83 11.81 11.44
C PHE A 131 17.93 13.22 10.85
N MET A 132 17.31 13.48 9.70
CA MET A 132 17.30 14.83 9.11
C MET A 132 16.56 15.85 9.98
N GLU A 133 15.50 15.45 10.69
CA GLU A 133 14.83 16.32 11.67
C GLU A 133 15.73 16.57 12.90
N ASP A 134 16.36 15.53 13.43
CA ASP A 134 17.24 15.61 14.61
C ASP A 134 18.46 16.52 14.35
N GLU A 135 19.01 16.50 13.14
CA GLU A 135 20.14 17.35 12.71
C GLU A 135 19.69 18.72 12.16
N HIS A 136 18.42 19.08 12.28
CA HIS A 136 17.85 20.35 11.79
C HIS A 136 18.01 20.59 10.27
N ILE A 137 18.24 19.53 9.49
CA ILE A 137 18.27 19.58 8.01
C ILE A 137 16.84 19.70 7.46
N LEU A 138 15.88 19.03 8.11
CA LEU A 138 14.49 18.98 7.73
C LEU A 138 13.61 19.60 8.82
N ASP A 139 12.82 20.60 8.46
CA ASP A 139 11.73 21.11 9.28
C ASP A 139 10.40 20.74 8.61
N VAL A 140 9.63 19.85 9.25
CA VAL A 140 8.33 19.39 8.75
C VAL A 140 7.24 20.46 8.79
N LEU A 141 7.45 21.55 9.53
CA LEU A 141 6.57 22.71 9.53
C LEU A 141 6.92 23.69 8.40
N ASN A 142 8.11 23.54 7.79
CA ASN A 142 8.53 24.35 6.67
C ASN A 142 8.08 23.73 5.33
N PRO A 143 7.15 24.38 4.59
CA PRO A 143 6.62 23.83 3.34
C PRO A 143 7.68 23.71 2.24
N VAL A 144 8.74 24.54 2.25
CA VAL A 144 9.84 24.45 1.28
C VAL A 144 10.67 23.20 1.52
N HIS A 145 10.92 22.86 2.80
CA HIS A 145 11.67 21.65 3.15
C HIS A 145 10.86 20.40 2.80
N LEU A 146 9.56 20.37 3.10
CA LEU A 146 8.68 19.27 2.69
C LEU A 146 8.62 19.12 1.16
N TYR A 147 8.51 20.23 0.42
CA TYR A 147 8.52 20.18 -1.04
C TYR A 147 9.84 19.60 -1.58
N ALA A 148 10.98 20.05 -1.06
CA ALA A 148 12.29 19.54 -1.44
C ALA A 148 12.44 18.05 -1.09
N LEU A 149 11.96 17.63 0.08
CA LEU A 149 11.95 16.24 0.50
C LEU A 149 11.13 15.37 -0.47
N HIS A 150 9.93 15.80 -0.84
CA HIS A 150 9.07 15.10 -1.80
C HIS A 150 9.71 15.02 -3.18
N PHE A 151 10.26 16.13 -3.67
CA PHE A 151 10.94 16.19 -4.97
C PHE A 151 12.09 15.17 -5.06
N VAL A 152 12.90 15.06 -4.00
CA VAL A 152 14.06 14.17 -3.97
C VAL A 152 13.68 12.72 -3.69
N TYR A 153 12.76 12.45 -2.77
CA TYR A 153 12.58 11.10 -2.25
C TYR A 153 11.34 10.37 -2.77
N MET A 154 10.33 11.06 -3.30
CA MET A 154 9.11 10.38 -3.81
C MET A 154 9.45 9.36 -4.90
N HIS A 155 10.29 9.74 -5.87
CA HIS A 155 10.70 8.83 -6.95
C HIS A 155 11.58 7.69 -6.42
N LYS A 156 12.50 7.98 -5.48
CA LYS A 156 13.39 6.98 -4.87
C LYS A 156 12.62 5.93 -4.08
N ILE A 157 11.63 6.36 -3.28
CA ILE A 157 10.75 5.45 -2.53
C ILE A 157 9.99 4.57 -3.53
N ASN A 158 9.40 5.16 -4.57
CA ASN A 158 8.65 4.42 -5.58
C ASN A 158 9.53 3.40 -6.35
N GLU A 159 10.77 3.75 -6.67
CA GLU A 159 11.74 2.84 -7.28
C GLU A 159 12.04 1.65 -6.36
N LYS A 160 12.32 1.92 -5.07
CA LYS A 160 12.58 0.85 -4.09
C LYS A 160 11.37 -0.03 -3.85
N LEU A 161 10.16 0.54 -3.77
CA LEU A 161 8.92 -0.23 -3.67
C LEU A 161 8.69 -1.10 -4.91
N PHE A 162 9.00 -0.58 -6.10
CA PHE A 162 8.90 -1.34 -7.35
C PHE A 162 9.86 -2.54 -7.35
N ILE A 163 11.15 -2.32 -7.05
CA ILE A 163 12.15 -3.39 -6.98
C ILE A 163 11.75 -4.41 -5.92
N TRP A 164 11.35 -3.95 -4.72
CA TRP A 164 10.95 -4.84 -3.63
C TRP A 164 9.80 -5.76 -4.03
N ARG A 165 8.82 -5.24 -4.78
CA ARG A 165 7.64 -5.96 -5.24
C ARG A 165 7.95 -7.02 -6.32
N GLU A 166 8.94 -6.78 -7.17
CA GLU A 166 9.24 -7.65 -8.33
C GLU A 166 10.24 -8.76 -7.92
N PRO A 167 9.81 -10.03 -7.82
CA PRO A 167 10.66 -11.11 -7.28
C PRO A 167 11.92 -11.39 -8.12
N GLY A 168 11.90 -11.08 -9.42
CA GLY A 168 13.00 -11.37 -10.34
C GLY A 168 14.21 -10.41 -10.22
N LEU A 169 14.00 -9.19 -9.72
CA LEU A 169 15.05 -8.16 -9.69
C LEU A 169 16.02 -8.31 -8.51
N HIS A 170 15.62 -9.03 -7.45
CA HIS A 170 16.53 -9.30 -6.32
C HIS A 170 17.69 -10.23 -6.71
N SER A 171 17.54 -11.04 -7.77
CA SER A 171 18.55 -12.01 -8.21
C SER A 171 19.67 -11.45 -9.10
N GLU A 172 19.57 -10.18 -9.50
CA GLU A 172 20.55 -9.51 -10.37
C GLU A 172 21.51 -8.59 -9.60
N PHE A 173 21.25 -8.30 -8.33
CA PHE A 173 22.11 -7.48 -7.48
C PHE A 173 23.04 -8.28 -6.55
N GLU A 174 22.97 -9.61 -6.60
CA GLU A 174 23.84 -10.53 -5.84
C GLU A 174 24.85 -11.30 -6.74
N ARG A 175 25.15 -10.79 -7.94
CA ARG A 175 26.17 -11.34 -8.85
C ARG A 175 27.23 -10.32 -9.24
#